data_AF-A0A8J2ZQV8-F1
#
_entry.id   AF-A0A8J2ZQV8-F1
#
_cell.length_a   1.000
_cell.length_b   1.000
_cell.length_c   1.000
_cell.angle_alpha   90.00
_cell.angle_beta   90.00
_cell.angle_gamma   90.00
#
_symmetry.space_group_name_H-M   'P 1'
#
loop_
_entity.id
_entity.type
_entity.pdbx_description
1 polymer ?
#
loop_
_entity_poly.entity_id
_entity_poly.type
_entity_poly.pdbx_seq_one_letter_code
_entity_poly.pdbx_strand_id
1 'polypeptide(L)' 'MDVKVHVSELLGSETLIYSKIGSQDFVARIDSRANISVNATIKLAIDMNKAIFFDKTTEKRIR' A
#
# COMPACT_ATOMS: atom_id res chain seq x y z
N MET A 1 -8.84 -5.62 -2.13
CA MET A 1 -9.52 -4.42 -1.61
C MET A 1 -9.43 -3.34 -2.67
N ASP A 2 -10.50 -2.58 -2.86
CA ASP A 2 -10.51 -1.45 -3.79
C ASP A 2 -10.03 -0.20 -3.07
N VAL A 3 -9.07 0.50 -3.67
CA VAL A 3 -8.32 1.58 -3.05
C VAL A 3 -8.23 2.75 -4.02
N LYS A 4 -8.51 3.96 -3.55
CA LYS A 4 -8.39 5.19 -4.34
C LYS A 4 -6.96 5.73 -4.28
N VAL A 5 -6.32 5.88 -5.43
CA VAL A 5 -4.97 6.47 -5.53
C VAL A 5 -5.03 7.96 -5.23
N HIS A 6 -4.32 8.41 -4.18
CA HIS A 6 -4.20 9.84 -3.86
C HIS A 6 -3.00 10.47 -4.56
N VAL A 7 -1.86 9.79 -4.51
CA VAL A 7 -0.62 10.21 -5.18
C VAL A 7 0.02 9.00 -5.84
N SER A 8 0.55 9.20 -7.04
CA SER A 8 1.32 8.21 -7.78
C SER A 8 2.66 8.84 -8.15
N GLU A 9 3.77 8.24 -7.69
CA GLU A 9 5.13 8.73 -7.90
C GLU A 9 5.93 7.68 -8.68
N LEU A 10 6.39 8.04 -9.88
CA LEU A 10 7.19 7.17 -10.75
C LEU A 10 8.68 7.31 -10.43
N LEU A 11 9.31 6.24 -9.97
CA LEU A 11 10.73 6.14 -9.64
C LEU A 11 11.52 5.36 -10.71
N GLY A 12 11.06 5.41 -11.96
CA GLY A 12 11.64 4.66 -13.08
C GLY A 12 11.05 3.25 -13.21
N SER A 13 11.61 2.28 -12.51
CA SER A 13 11.15 0.87 -12.58
C SER A 13 9.97 0.56 -11.67
N GLU A 14 9.72 1.42 -10.68
CA GLU A 14 8.68 1.24 -9.68
C GLU A 14 7.82 2.50 -9.60
N THR A 15 6.56 2.30 -9.25
CA THR A 15 5.65 3.39 -8.90
C THR A 15 5.24 3.23 -7.44
N LEU A 16 5.38 4.30 -6.67
CA LEU A 16 4.86 4.39 -5.31
C LEU A 16 3.46 4.98 -5.35
N ILE A 17 2.54 4.29 -4.68
CA ILE A 17 1.15 4.68 -4.55
C ILE A 17 0.91 5.03 -3.10
N TYR A 18 0.56 6.28 -2.85
CA TYR A 18 0.12 6.73 -1.55
C TYR A 18 -1.41 6.68 -1.50
N SER A 19 -1.93 5.97 -0.51
CA SER A 19 -3.37 5.81 -0.34
C SER A 19 -3.77 5.56 1.11
N LYS A 20 -5.07 5.41 1.36
CA LYS A 20 -5.68 5.19 2.67
C LYS A 20 -6.53 3.93 2.67
N ILE A 21 -6.45 3.17 3.76
CA ILE A 21 -7.40 2.11 4.11
C ILE A 21 -8.10 2.53 5.41
N GLY A 22 -9.37 2.87 5.30
CA GLY A 22 -10.10 3.49 6.41
C GLY A 22 -9.44 4.82 6.81
N SER A 23 -8.96 4.91 8.05
CA SER A 23 -8.25 6.08 8.59
C SER A 23 -6.72 5.98 8.53
N GLN A 24 -6.17 4.87 8.02
CA GLN A 24 -4.72 4.62 8.02
C GLN A 24 -4.13 4.88 6.65
N ASP A 25 -3.09 5.71 6.61
CA ASP A 25 -2.25 5.93 5.42
C ASP A 25 -1.31 4.75 5.19
N PHE A 26 -1.10 4.40 3.92
CA PHE A 26 -0.13 3.39 3.54
C PHE A 26 0.48 3.71 2.17
N VAL A 27 1.63 3.08 1.91
CA VAL A 27 2.34 3.17 0.63
C VAL A 27 2.41 1.78 0.02
N ALA A 28 1.95 1.65 -1.23
CA ALA A 28 2.13 0.45 -2.03
C ALA A 28 3.19 0.70 -3.10
N ARG A 29 4.05 -0.29 -3.30
CA ARG A 29 5.06 -0.27 -4.36
C ARG A 29 4.67 -1.27 -5.43
N ILE A 30 4.63 -0.82 -6.67
CA ILE A 30 4.19 -1.60 -7.82
C ILE A 30 5.15 -1.44 -8.99
N ASP A 31 5.07 -2.35 -9.95
CA ASP A 31 5.77 -2.24 -11.23
C ASP A 31 5.26 -1.01 -12.01
N SER A 32 6.17 -0.21 -12.56
CA SER A 32 5.82 1.03 -13.26
C SER A 32 5.00 0.81 -14.54
N ARG A 33 4.99 -0.41 -15.10
CA ARG A 33 4.21 -0.76 -16.29
C ARG A 33 2.71 -0.81 -16.04
N ALA A 34 2.26 -0.79 -14.78
CA ALA A 34 0.85 -0.86 -14.45
C ALA A 34 0.05 0.42 -14.81
N ASN A 35 0.70 1.48 -15.32
CA ASN A 35 0.07 2.72 -15.82
C ASN A 35 -1.07 3.23 -14.92
N ILE A 36 -0.78 3.36 -13.62
CA ILE A 36 -1.77 3.78 -12.64
C ILE A 36 -1.90 5.30 -12.63
N SER A 37 -3.12 5.78 -12.86
CA SER A 37 -3.44 7.21 -12.85
C SER A 37 -3.84 7.69 -11.45
N VAL A 38 -3.53 8.95 -11.14
CA VAL A 38 -4.02 9.61 -9.92
C VAL A 38 -5.56 9.63 -9.94
N ASN A 39 -6.19 9.45 -8.77
CA ASN A 39 -7.64 9.29 -8.58
C ASN A 39 -8.26 8.00 -9.12
N ALA A 40 -7.49 7.11 -9.76
CA ALA A 40 -7.99 5.80 -10.14
C ALA A 40 -8.35 4.96 -8.89
N THR A 41 -9.34 4.10 -9.03
CA THR A 41 -9.61 3.04 -8.05
C THR A 41 -8.95 1.77 -8.54
N ILE A 42 -8.07 1.20 -7.72
CA ILE A 42 -7.30 0.01 -8.06
C ILE A 42 -7.54 -1.09 -7.04
N LYS A 43 -7.43 -2.35 -7.49
CA LYS A 43 -7.58 -3.50 -6.60
C LYS A 43 -6.21 -3.93 -6.09
N LEU A 44 -5.99 -3.75 -4.81
CA LEU A 44 -4.78 -4.20 -4.13
C LEU A 44 -5.06 -5.45 -3.28
N ALA A 45 -4.05 -6.29 -3.12
CA ALA A 45 -4.07 -7.42 -2.21
C ALA A 45 -2.93 -7.27 -1.21
N ILE A 46 -3.20 -7.57 0.05
CA ILE A 46 -2.18 -7.66 1.10
C ILE A 46 -1.75 -9.11 1.16
N ASP A 47 -0.46 -9.35 0.98
CA ASP A 47 0.13 -10.67 1.20
C ASP A 47 0.27 -10.91 2.70
N MET A 48 -0.72 -11.61 3.27
CA MET A 48 -0.75 -11.92 4.70
C MET A 48 0.41 -12.81 5.16
N ASN A 49 1.07 -13.54 4.26
CA ASN A 49 2.26 -14.33 4.60
C ASN A 49 3.46 -13.44 4.97
N LYS A 50 3.44 -12.17 4.52
CA LYS A 50 4.45 -11.16 4.84
C LYS A 50 4.00 -10.17 5.90
N ALA A 51 2.79 -10.33 6.45
CA ALA A 51 2.29 -9.46 7.49
C ALA A 51 3.05 -9.67 8.80
N ILE A 52 3.30 -8.58 9.52
CA ILE A 52 3.93 -8.59 10.84
C ILE A 52 2.96 -7.90 11.80
N PHE A 53 2.58 -8.62 12.86
CA PHE A 53 1.70 -8.10 13.90
C PHE A 53 2.52 -7.63 15.10
N PHE A 54 2.04 -6.59 15.77
CA PHE A 54 2.68 -6.01 16.94
C PHE A 54 1.66 -5.96 18.09
N ASP A 55 2.13 -6.25 19.30
CA ASP A 55 1.33 -6.13 20.50
C ASP A 55 1.04 -4.65 20.80
N LYS A 56 -0.21 -4.31 21.12
CA LYS A 56 -0.67 -2.93 21.28
C LYS A 56 0.00 -2.19 22.45
N THR A 57 0.42 -2.90 23.49
CA THR A 57 0.96 -2.29 24.71
C THR A 57 2.48 -2.24 24.70
N THR A 58 3.11 -3.33 24.26
CA THR A 58 4.57 -3.48 24.30
C THR A 58 5.26 -3.13 22.98
N GLU A 59 4.48 -2.98 21.91
CA GLU A 59 4.96 -2.74 20.53
C GLU A 59 5.92 -3.82 20.02
N LYS A 60 5.99 -4.96 20.71
CA LYS A 60 6.82 -6.09 20.29
C LYS A 60 6.13 -6.87 19.20
N ARG A 61 6.93 -7.33 18.24
CA ARG A 61 6.48 -8.26 17.19
C ARG A 61 5.91 -9.53 17.83
N ILE A 62 4.70 -9.89 17.42
CA ILE A 62 4.08 -11.19 17.70
C ILE A 62 4.63 -12.20 16.69
N ARG A 63 5.08 -13.35 17.17
CA ARG A 63 5.55 -14.47 16.34
C ARG A 63 4.51 -15.58 16.32
#